data_AF-A0A2E5JQ61-F1
#
_entry.id   AF-A0A2E5JQ61-F1
#
_cell.length_a   1.000
_cell.length_b   1.000
_cell.length_c   1.000
_cell.angle_alpha   90.00
_cell.angle_beta   90.00
_cell.angle_gamma   90.00
#
_symmetry.space_group_name_H-M   'P 1'
#
loop_
_entity.id
_entity.type
_entity.pdbx_description
1 polymer ?
#
loop_
_entity_poly.entity_id
_entity_poly.type
_entity_poly.pdbx_seq_one_letter_code
_entity_poly.pdbx_strand_id
1 'polypeptide(L)'
;MHLVSKQLHLTFLFIFIFACGDGAKNSKKAVTEKHPKPKSQKISKDSNFDISDFSLGILSGTVTYSGEPPKKINLKMDADPVCNSSHRDKVYVESFILNEKGQLANVFVCLKNILYKGEPPNKAVILDQKGCVYSPHVFGIMKNQELIIKNSDPTMHNIHSMAKVNDQFNFAMPKVVKE
;
A
#
# COMPACT_ATOMS: atom_id res chain seq x y z
N MET A 1 6.34 -47.96 8.67
CA MET A 1 5.23 -46.99 8.51
C MET A 1 5.75 -45.81 7.71
N HIS A 2 5.43 -45.73 6.42
CA HIS A 2 5.75 -44.59 5.56
C HIS A 2 4.58 -43.59 5.60
N LEU A 3 4.83 -42.35 6.03
CA LEU A 3 3.88 -41.25 5.88
C LEU A 3 4.25 -40.46 4.61
N VAL A 4 3.39 -40.53 3.59
CA VAL A 4 3.52 -39.77 2.35
C VAL A 4 2.75 -38.47 2.52
N SER A 5 3.46 -37.34 2.61
CA SER A 5 2.85 -36.00 2.56
C SER A 5 2.49 -35.68 1.10
N LYS A 6 1.20 -35.70 0.76
CA LYS A 6 0.71 -35.29 -0.56
C LYS A 6 0.54 -33.78 -0.59
N GLN A 7 1.43 -33.08 -1.28
CA GLN A 7 1.33 -31.64 -1.50
C GLN A 7 0.50 -31.36 -2.75
N LEU A 8 -0.75 -30.94 -2.55
CA LEU A 8 -1.66 -30.56 -3.62
C LEU A 8 -1.23 -29.21 -4.22
N HIS A 9 -0.62 -29.24 -5.40
CA HIS A 9 -0.31 -28.04 -6.17
C HIS A 9 -1.53 -27.65 -6.99
N LEU A 10 -2.16 -26.53 -6.64
CA LEU A 10 -3.30 -25.97 -7.38
C LEU A 10 -2.83 -24.78 -8.20
N THR A 11 -2.55 -25.01 -9.49
CA THR A 11 -2.16 -23.98 -10.45
C THR A 11 -3.42 -23.26 -10.92
N PHE A 12 -3.61 -22.00 -10.52
CA PHE A 12 -4.70 -21.16 -11.04
C PHE A 12 -4.23 -20.39 -12.29
N LEU A 13 -4.77 -20.77 -13.44
CA LEU A 13 -4.69 -20.00 -14.68
C LEU A 13 -5.86 -19.00 -14.72
N PHE A 14 -5.57 -17.70 -14.65
CA PHE A 14 -6.58 -16.65 -14.80
C PHE A 14 -6.63 -16.16 -16.26
N ILE A 15 -7.74 -16.45 -16.95
CA ILE A 15 -8.09 -15.86 -18.25
C ILE A 15 -8.99 -14.64 -17.98
N PHE A 16 -8.60 -13.45 -18.43
CA PHE A 16 -9.43 -12.24 -18.38
C PHE A 16 -10.13 -12.02 -19.72
N ILE A 17 -11.47 -12.00 -19.70
CA ILE A 17 -12.30 -11.52 -20.80
C ILE A 17 -12.79 -10.12 -20.41
N PHE A 18 -12.54 -9.11 -21.25
CA PHE A 18 -13.04 -7.76 -21.09
C PHE A 18 -14.38 -7.60 -21.80
N ALA A 19 -15.41 -7.14 -21.08
CA ALA A 19 -16.63 -6.59 -21.64
C ALA A 19 -16.75 -5.12 -21.22
N CYS A 20 -16.87 -4.23 -22.20
CA CYS A 20 -16.98 -2.78 -22.04
C CYS A 20 -18.46 -2.38 -22.07
N GLY A 21 -18.91 -1.55 -21.12
CA GLY A 21 -20.26 -1.01 -21.08
C GLY A 21 -20.26 0.40 -20.52
N ASP A 22 -20.56 1.36 -21.39
CA ASP A 22 -20.69 2.81 -21.13
C ASP A 22 -21.88 3.17 -20.23
N GLY A 23 -21.77 4.27 -19.47
CA GLY A 23 -22.90 4.74 -18.68
C GLY A 23 -22.68 6.01 -17.84
N ALA A 24 -22.73 7.16 -18.52
CA ALA A 24 -23.32 8.45 -18.12
C ALA A 24 -22.92 9.20 -16.82
N LYS A 25 -22.72 10.50 -17.04
CA LYS A 25 -22.43 11.60 -16.10
C LYS A 25 -23.69 11.99 -15.30
N ASN A 26 -23.54 12.44 -14.06
CA ASN A 26 -24.30 13.60 -13.59
C ASN A 26 -23.65 14.36 -12.42
N SER A 27 -23.92 15.67 -12.40
CA SER A 27 -23.26 16.70 -11.58
C SER A 27 -24.13 17.24 -10.44
N LYS A 28 -23.46 17.90 -9.47
CA LYS A 28 -23.95 18.85 -8.43
C LYS A 28 -24.65 18.16 -7.24
N LYS A 29 -24.51 18.62 -5.98
CA LYS A 29 -24.32 19.98 -5.45
C LYS A 29 -23.77 19.88 -4.01
N ALA A 30 -22.98 20.87 -3.59
CA ALA A 30 -22.53 21.03 -2.21
C ALA A 30 -23.69 21.39 -1.27
N VAL A 31 -23.75 20.74 -0.11
CA VAL A 31 -24.55 21.15 1.05
C VAL A 31 -23.62 21.18 2.25
N THR A 32 -23.51 22.37 2.83
CA THR A 32 -22.84 22.67 4.10
C THR A 32 -23.79 22.30 5.24
N GLU A 33 -23.43 21.28 6.02
CA GLU A 33 -24.06 21.04 7.33
C GLU A 33 -23.01 21.09 8.45
N LYS A 34 -23.37 21.85 9.49
CA LYS A 34 -22.57 22.10 10.69
C LYS A 34 -22.52 20.83 11.55
N HIS A 35 -21.32 20.48 12.00
CA HIS A 35 -21.02 19.31 12.82
C HIS A 35 -21.59 19.44 14.25
N PRO A 36 -22.51 18.56 14.69
CA PRO A 36 -22.84 18.41 16.11
C PRO A 36 -21.83 17.46 16.76
N LYS A 37 -21.32 17.85 17.94
CA LYS A 37 -20.42 17.08 18.81
C LYS A 37 -21.04 15.70 19.15
N PRO A 38 -20.32 14.56 19.03
CA PRO A 38 -20.89 13.27 19.37
C PRO A 38 -21.07 13.13 20.89
N LYS A 39 -22.31 12.88 21.32
CA LYS A 39 -22.64 12.45 22.68
C LYS A 39 -22.30 10.97 22.83
N SER A 40 -21.57 10.65 23.89
CA SER A 40 -21.25 9.30 24.37
C SER A 40 -22.50 8.39 24.39
N GLN A 41 -22.50 7.33 23.59
CA GLN A 41 -23.49 6.26 23.67
C GLN A 41 -22.86 5.01 24.31
N LYS A 42 -23.59 4.46 25.29
CA LYS A 42 -23.21 3.30 26.10
C LYS A 42 -23.06 2.05 25.22
N ILE A 43 -21.97 1.33 25.44
CA ILE A 43 -21.70 0.01 24.86
C ILE A 43 -22.71 -0.99 25.46
N SER A 44 -23.64 -1.47 24.64
CA SER A 44 -24.40 -2.69 24.92
C SER A 44 -23.48 -3.88 24.67
N LYS A 45 -23.05 -4.53 25.76
CA LYS A 45 -22.62 -5.94 25.73
C LYS A 45 -23.82 -6.73 25.22
N ASP A 46 -23.73 -7.32 24.04
CA ASP A 46 -24.44 -8.53 23.62
C ASP A 46 -24.09 -8.84 22.16
N SER A 47 -22.96 -9.51 21.96
CA SER A 47 -22.82 -10.47 20.89
C SER A 47 -21.76 -11.49 21.29
N ASN A 48 -22.22 -12.68 21.66
CA ASN A 48 -21.40 -13.88 21.65
C ASN A 48 -20.97 -14.10 20.19
N PHE A 49 -19.82 -13.56 19.82
CA PHE A 49 -19.15 -13.89 18.58
C PHE A 49 -18.45 -15.22 18.79
N ASP A 50 -19.12 -16.31 18.41
CA ASP A 50 -18.58 -17.65 18.51
C ASP A 50 -17.41 -17.79 17.52
N ILE A 51 -16.19 -17.83 18.06
CA ILE A 51 -14.93 -17.94 17.29
C ILE A 51 -14.77 -19.37 16.71
N SER A 52 -15.62 -20.34 17.11
CA SER A 52 -15.47 -21.75 16.75
C SER A 52 -15.75 -22.09 15.27
N ASP A 53 -16.34 -21.17 14.49
CA ASP A 53 -16.64 -21.38 13.06
C ASP A 53 -15.64 -20.71 12.10
N PHE A 54 -14.60 -20.03 12.60
CA PHE A 54 -13.56 -19.48 11.74
C PHE A 54 -12.49 -20.53 11.44
N SER A 55 -12.50 -21.05 10.21
CA SER A 55 -11.30 -21.67 9.65
C SER A 55 -10.21 -20.59 9.50
N LEU A 56 -9.18 -20.67 10.34
CA LEU A 56 -7.97 -19.88 10.19
C LEU A 56 -7.24 -20.36 8.92
N GLY A 57 -7.56 -19.73 7.79
CA GLY A 57 -6.88 -19.96 6.52
C GLY A 57 -5.61 -19.12 6.43
N ILE A 58 -4.49 -19.76 6.11
CA ILE A 58 -3.24 -19.06 5.76
C ILE A 58 -3.18 -18.95 4.24
N LEU A 59 -3.13 -17.72 3.72
CA LEU A 59 -2.80 -17.46 2.33
C LEU A 59 -1.28 -17.23 2.22
N SER A 60 -0.60 -18.14 1.55
CA SER A 60 0.84 -18.04 1.26
C SER A 60 1.08 -18.31 -0.22
N GLY A 61 2.03 -17.60 -0.82
CA GLY A 61 2.41 -17.82 -2.20
C GLY A 61 3.55 -16.93 -2.65
N THR A 62 3.95 -17.10 -3.90
CA THR A 62 4.97 -16.28 -4.55
C THR A 62 4.43 -15.80 -5.89
N VAL A 63 4.67 -14.53 -6.20
CA VAL A 63 4.31 -13.96 -7.49
C VAL A 63 5.54 -13.94 -8.38
N THR A 64 5.50 -14.73 -9.45
CA THR A 64 6.57 -14.85 -10.44
C THR A 64 6.14 -14.20 -11.74
N TYR A 65 7.04 -13.46 -12.36
CA TYR A 65 6.84 -12.92 -13.69
C TYR A 65 7.46 -13.85 -14.73
N SER A 66 6.70 -14.22 -15.76
CA SER A 66 7.11 -15.17 -16.81
C SER A 66 7.64 -14.51 -18.08
N GLY A 67 7.58 -13.19 -18.19
CA GLY A 67 8.04 -12.44 -19.37
C GLY A 67 9.45 -11.90 -19.24
N GLU A 68 9.91 -11.20 -20.29
CA GLU A 68 11.14 -10.42 -20.23
C GLU A 68 10.91 -9.13 -19.41
N PRO A 69 11.65 -8.90 -18.31
CA PRO A 69 11.47 -7.71 -17.51
C PRO A 69 11.85 -6.45 -18.29
N PRO A 70 11.16 -5.31 -18.05
CA PRO A 70 11.57 -4.03 -18.62
C PRO A 70 12.99 -3.69 -18.17
N LYS A 71 13.71 -2.95 -19.02
CA LYS A 71 15.05 -2.47 -18.69
C LYS A 71 15.00 -1.58 -17.45
N LYS A 72 15.92 -1.80 -16.51
CA LYS A 72 16.06 -0.94 -15.33
C LYS A 72 16.42 0.48 -15.77
N ILE A 73 15.63 1.45 -15.32
CA ILE A 73 15.83 2.86 -15.60
C ILE A 73 16.56 3.48 -14.41
N ASN A 74 17.69 4.15 -14.66
CA ASN A 74 18.40 4.89 -13.62
C ASN A 74 17.56 6.08 -13.16
N LEU A 75 17.34 6.21 -11.86
CA LEU A 75 16.67 7.34 -11.26
C LEU A 75 17.67 8.49 -11.16
N LYS A 76 17.40 9.58 -11.89
CA LYS A 76 18.24 10.79 -11.83
C LYS A 76 17.96 11.55 -10.54
N MET A 77 18.99 11.70 -9.72
CA MET A 77 18.96 12.41 -8.44
C MET A 77 19.90 13.62 -8.42
N ASP A 78 20.38 14.04 -9.58
CA ASP A 78 21.36 15.12 -9.77
C ASP A 78 20.78 16.52 -9.58
N ALA A 79 19.45 16.64 -9.43
CA ALA A 79 18.78 17.91 -9.13
C ALA A 79 19.14 18.46 -7.73
N ASP A 80 19.47 17.60 -6.76
CA ASP A 80 19.95 17.98 -5.44
C ASP A 80 21.23 17.18 -5.10
N PRO A 81 22.38 17.84 -4.85
CA PRO A 81 23.62 17.18 -4.47
C PRO A 81 23.51 16.28 -3.23
N VAL A 82 22.61 16.58 -2.29
CA VAL A 82 22.33 15.75 -1.12
C VAL A 82 21.76 14.40 -1.55
N CYS A 83 20.82 14.40 -2.49
CA CYS A 83 20.23 13.18 -3.01
C CYS A 83 21.27 12.33 -3.76
N ASN A 84 22.05 12.96 -4.64
CA ASN A 84 23.06 12.25 -5.42
C ASN A 84 24.18 11.65 -4.54
N SER A 85 24.57 12.33 -3.47
CA SER A 85 25.62 11.87 -2.54
C SER A 85 25.12 10.89 -1.47
N SER A 86 23.81 10.69 -1.33
CA SER A 86 23.23 9.77 -0.35
C SER A 86 23.35 8.30 -0.74
N HIS A 87 23.80 8.00 -1.96
CA HIS A 87 23.94 6.65 -2.50
C HIS A 87 25.35 6.40 -3.03
N ARG A 88 25.88 5.20 -2.77
CA ARG A 88 27.17 4.75 -3.35
C ARG A 88 27.00 4.24 -4.77
N ASP A 89 25.89 3.57 -5.01
CA ASP A 89 25.55 2.94 -6.28
C ASP A 89 24.40 3.68 -6.98
N LYS A 90 24.19 3.38 -8.26
CA LYS A 90 23.06 3.92 -9.02
C LYS A 90 21.75 3.46 -8.39
N VAL A 91 20.82 4.40 -8.22
CA VAL A 91 19.46 4.11 -7.79
C VAL A 91 18.58 3.91 -9.00
N TYR A 92 17.73 2.90 -8.99
CA TYR A 92 16.86 2.60 -10.12
C TYR A 92 15.40 2.92 -9.79
N VAL A 93 14.62 3.23 -10.82
CA VAL A 93 13.17 3.35 -10.70
C VAL A 93 12.60 2.01 -10.26
N GLU A 94 11.86 2.01 -9.15
CA GLU A 94 11.29 0.81 -8.52
C GLU A 94 9.95 0.36 -9.14
N SER A 95 9.66 0.78 -10.37
CA SER A 95 8.40 0.44 -11.07
C SER A 95 8.26 -1.04 -11.41
N PHE A 96 9.38 -1.77 -11.47
CA PHE A 96 9.41 -3.21 -11.74
C PHE A 96 10.66 -3.85 -11.14
N ILE A 97 10.50 -4.56 -10.02
CA ILE A 97 11.61 -5.20 -9.30
C ILE A 97 11.41 -6.71 -9.32
N LEU A 98 12.37 -7.41 -9.91
CA LEU A 98 12.51 -8.86 -9.83
C LEU A 98 13.75 -9.23 -9.03
N ASN A 99 13.67 -10.33 -8.28
CA ASN A 99 14.85 -11.02 -7.80
C ASN A 99 15.45 -11.94 -8.88
N GLU A 100 16.57 -12.59 -8.57
CA GLU A 100 17.26 -13.52 -9.48
C GLU A 100 16.42 -14.73 -9.91
N LYS A 101 15.34 -15.05 -9.16
CA LYS A 101 14.40 -16.14 -9.45
C LYS A 101 13.18 -15.67 -10.26
N GLY A 102 13.16 -14.41 -10.72
CA GLY A 102 12.04 -13.85 -11.48
C GLY A 102 10.80 -13.54 -10.62
N GLN A 103 10.95 -13.40 -9.31
CA GLN A 103 9.85 -13.12 -8.38
C GLN A 103 9.71 -11.61 -8.16
N LEU A 104 8.47 -11.12 -8.19
CA LEU A 104 8.16 -9.71 -8.02
C LEU A 104 8.24 -9.27 -6.55
N ALA A 105 8.93 -8.15 -6.31
CA ALA A 105 8.86 -7.43 -5.04
C ALA A 105 7.66 -6.46 -5.02
N ASN A 106 7.34 -5.91 -3.84
CA ASN A 106 6.33 -4.86 -3.66
C ASN A 106 4.92 -5.21 -4.19
N VAL A 107 4.54 -6.49 -4.11
CA VAL A 107 3.24 -6.97 -4.58
C VAL A 107 2.15 -6.70 -3.55
N PHE A 108 1.07 -6.07 -4.00
CA PHE A 108 -0.14 -5.88 -3.20
C PHE A 108 -1.22 -6.89 -3.63
N VAL A 109 -1.61 -7.78 -2.72
CA VAL A 109 -2.67 -8.78 -2.96
C VAL A 109 -3.97 -8.29 -2.35
N CYS A 110 -5.00 -8.16 -3.18
CA CYS A 110 -6.33 -7.74 -2.77
C CYS A 110 -7.32 -8.90 -2.91
N LEU A 111 -7.96 -9.29 -1.80
CA LEU A 111 -9.04 -10.25 -1.82
C LEU A 111 -10.36 -9.53 -2.12
N LYS A 112 -11.06 -9.98 -3.15
CA LYS A 112 -12.36 -9.42 -3.54
C LYS A 112 -13.49 -10.14 -2.83
N ASN A 113 -14.59 -9.42 -2.61
CA ASN A 113 -15.84 -9.96 -2.03
C ASN A 113 -15.66 -10.56 -0.62
N ILE A 114 -14.71 -10.02 0.15
CA ILE A 114 -14.50 -10.37 1.55
C ILE A 114 -15.16 -9.31 2.44
N LEU A 115 -15.96 -9.76 3.40
CA LEU A 115 -16.50 -8.89 4.44
C LEU A 115 -15.55 -8.86 5.63
N TYR A 116 -14.90 -7.71 5.84
CA TYR A 116 -14.09 -7.47 7.03
C TYR A 116 -14.88 -6.61 8.03
N LYS A 117 -15.06 -7.12 9.25
CA LYS A 117 -15.79 -6.43 10.35
C LYS A 117 -14.89 -6.02 11.52
N GLY A 118 -13.57 -6.14 11.38
CA GLY A 118 -12.63 -5.75 12.42
C GLY A 118 -12.38 -4.24 12.44
N GLU A 119 -11.74 -3.79 13.51
CA GLU A 119 -11.23 -2.42 13.63
C GLU A 119 -9.90 -2.26 12.87
N PRO A 120 -9.58 -1.07 12.35
CA PRO A 120 -8.28 -0.82 11.74
C PRO A 120 -7.14 -1.01 12.76
N PRO A 121 -5.94 -1.42 12.33
CA PRO A 121 -4.79 -1.51 13.21
C PRO A 121 -4.49 -0.17 13.89
N ASN A 122 -4.26 -0.19 15.20
CA ASN A 122 -3.86 1.00 15.97
C ASN A 122 -2.42 1.46 15.65
N LYS A 123 -1.61 0.59 15.05
CA LYS A 123 -0.23 0.92 14.69
C LYS A 123 -0.22 1.80 13.44
N ALA A 124 0.39 2.97 13.55
CA ALA A 124 0.59 3.85 12.42
C ALA A 124 1.42 3.18 11.31
N VAL A 125 1.03 3.42 10.07
CA VAL A 125 1.88 3.15 8.91
C VAL A 125 2.90 4.29 8.79
N ILE A 126 4.16 3.96 8.53
CA ILE A 126 5.21 4.96 8.34
C ILE A 126 5.65 4.92 6.89
N LEU A 127 5.56 6.09 6.23
CA LEU A 127 6.19 6.35 4.94
C LEU A 127 7.34 7.32 5.17
N ASP A 128 8.56 6.86 4.98
CA ASP A 128 9.76 7.67 5.23
C ASP A 128 10.48 7.95 3.92
N GLN A 129 10.89 9.19 3.72
CA GLN A 129 11.78 9.58 2.64
C GLN A 129 13.20 9.65 3.17
N LYS A 130 14.06 8.77 2.64
CA LYS A 130 15.47 8.68 3.01
C LYS A 130 16.32 8.35 1.78
N GLY A 131 17.44 9.02 1.63
CA GLY A 131 18.21 9.05 0.40
C GLY A 131 17.35 9.51 -0.78
N CYS A 132 16.40 10.39 -0.56
CA CYS A 132 15.47 10.87 -1.59
C CYS A 132 14.62 9.74 -2.24
N VAL A 133 14.46 8.61 -1.54
CA VAL A 133 13.60 7.49 -1.92
C VAL A 133 12.59 7.23 -0.81
N TYR A 134 11.34 6.95 -1.19
CA TYR A 134 10.30 6.59 -0.25
C TYR A 134 10.37 5.11 0.13
N SER A 135 10.28 4.81 1.42
CA SER A 135 10.19 3.46 1.95
C SER A 135 9.03 3.34 2.96
N PRO A 136 8.19 2.29 2.86
CA PRO A 136 8.15 1.29 1.80
C PRO A 136 7.61 1.86 0.47
N HIS A 137 8.04 1.27 -0.66
CA HIS A 137 7.57 1.68 -1.99
C HIS A 137 6.07 1.39 -2.21
N VAL A 138 5.60 0.27 -1.66
CA VAL A 138 4.19 -0.15 -1.68
C VAL A 138 3.79 -0.57 -0.28
N PHE A 139 2.63 -0.11 0.18
CA PHE A 139 2.04 -0.53 1.45
C PHE A 139 0.52 -0.52 1.38
N GLY A 140 -0.10 -1.27 2.30
CA GLY A 140 -1.52 -1.21 2.59
C GLY A 140 -1.80 -0.37 3.82
N ILE A 141 -2.91 0.35 3.81
CA ILE A 141 -3.42 1.06 4.97
C ILE A 141 -4.95 0.96 4.99
N MET A 142 -5.52 0.88 6.18
CA MET A 142 -6.97 0.86 6.36
C MET A 142 -7.53 2.27 6.52
N LYS A 143 -8.81 2.45 6.16
CA LYS A 143 -9.53 3.68 6.50
C LYS A 143 -9.45 3.92 8.02
N ASN A 144 -9.20 5.16 8.41
CA ASN A 144 -9.01 5.60 9.81
C ASN A 144 -7.76 5.05 10.53
N GLN A 145 -6.86 4.33 9.83
CA GLN A 145 -5.53 4.04 10.36
C GLN A 145 -4.62 5.25 10.17
N GLU A 146 -3.79 5.56 11.16
CA GLU A 146 -2.84 6.67 11.09
C GLU A 146 -1.72 6.40 10.06
N LEU A 147 -1.41 7.43 9.24
CA LEU A 147 -0.26 7.46 8.36
C LEU A 147 0.69 8.57 8.81
N ILE A 148 1.91 8.20 9.15
CA ILE A 148 2.99 9.13 9.48
C ILE A 148 3.92 9.22 8.28
N ILE A 149 4.11 10.43 7.78
CA ILE A 149 4.97 10.72 6.64
C ILE A 149 6.19 11.48 7.15
N LYS A 150 7.38 10.97 6.85
CA LYS A 150 8.65 11.50 7.37
C LYS A 150 9.58 11.92 6.24
N ASN A 151 10.39 12.93 6.54
CA ASN A 151 11.56 13.29 5.76
C ASN A 151 12.80 13.09 6.64
N SER A 152 13.54 12.02 6.42
CA SER A 152 14.77 11.70 7.14
C SER A 152 16.02 12.21 6.41
N ASP A 153 15.86 12.94 5.30
CA ASP A 153 16.97 13.52 4.56
C ASP A 153 17.41 14.87 5.12
N PRO A 154 18.69 15.23 4.96
CA PRO A 154 19.20 16.53 5.38
C PRO A 154 18.89 17.64 4.36
N THR A 155 17.87 17.48 3.52
CA THR A 155 17.38 18.44 2.52
C THR A 155 15.86 18.62 2.61
N MET A 156 15.34 19.72 2.06
CA MET A 156 13.90 19.99 2.00
C MET A 156 13.28 19.16 0.89
N HIS A 157 12.19 18.46 1.22
CA HIS A 157 11.39 17.74 0.24
C HIS A 157 10.00 18.32 0.12
N ASN A 158 9.25 17.71 -0.79
CA ASN A 158 7.83 17.87 -0.93
C ASN A 158 7.17 16.48 -0.96
N ILE A 159 6.00 16.37 -0.35
CA ILE A 159 5.12 15.23 -0.62
C ILE A 159 3.90 15.67 -1.40
N HIS A 160 3.70 15.04 -2.56
CA HIS A 160 2.56 15.24 -3.44
C HIS A 160 1.78 13.94 -3.59
N SER A 161 0.60 13.88 -2.97
CA SER A 161 -0.34 12.78 -3.13
C SER A 161 -1.12 12.93 -4.44
N MET A 162 -0.96 11.96 -5.33
CA MET A 162 -1.73 11.83 -6.57
C MET A 162 -2.99 10.98 -6.36
N ALA A 163 -3.68 11.17 -5.24
CA ALA A 163 -4.91 10.44 -4.91
C ALA A 163 -5.99 10.64 -6.00
N LYS A 164 -6.75 9.58 -6.27
CA LYS A 164 -7.85 9.59 -7.26
C LYS A 164 -9.23 9.78 -6.63
N VAL A 165 -9.42 9.29 -5.40
CA VAL A 165 -10.71 9.28 -4.71
C VAL A 165 -10.74 10.30 -3.57
N ASN A 166 -9.65 10.37 -2.79
CA ASN A 166 -9.49 11.36 -1.73
C ASN A 166 -8.86 12.64 -2.29
N ASP A 167 -8.97 13.73 -1.54
CA ASP A 167 -8.31 14.98 -1.89
C ASP A 167 -6.79 14.78 -2.06
N GLN A 168 -6.28 15.40 -3.13
CA GLN A 168 -4.84 15.51 -3.32
C GLN A 168 -4.27 16.49 -2.32
N PHE A 169 -3.02 16.26 -1.93
CA PHE A 169 -2.30 17.17 -1.06
C PHE A 169 -0.87 17.33 -1.55
N ASN A 170 -0.31 18.50 -1.28
CA ASN A 170 1.02 18.88 -1.71
C ASN A 170 1.62 19.79 -0.63
N PHE A 171 2.53 19.26 0.18
CA PHE A 171 3.10 19.99 1.32
C PHE A 171 4.62 19.90 1.35
N ALA A 172 5.25 21.00 1.73
CA ALA A 172 6.69 21.03 1.99
C ALA A 172 7.01 20.21 3.25
N MET A 173 8.07 19.40 3.15
CA MET A 173 8.59 18.58 4.24
C MET A 173 9.95 19.16 4.64
N PRO A 174 10.01 19.98 5.72
CA PRO A 174 11.27 20.57 6.15
C PRO A 174 12.28 19.49 6.53
N LYS A 175 13.56 19.85 6.51
CA LYS A 175 14.62 19.02 7.06
C LYS A 175 14.31 18.75 8.53
N VAL A 176 14.32 17.48 8.93
CA VAL A 176 14.36 17.16 10.36
C VAL A 176 15.72 17.61 10.88
N VAL A 177 15.72 18.71 11.64
CA VAL A 177 16.85 19.08 12.48
C VAL A 177 16.97 17.94 13.49
N LYS A 178 18.11 17.24 13.51
CA LYS A 178 18.38 16.24 14.55
C LYS A 178 18.11 16.90 15.91
N GLU A 179 17.31 16.24 16.76
CA GLU A 179 17.30 16.54 18.20
C GLU A 179 18.71 16.43 18.78
#